data_AF-A0A0Q9L0Q0-F1
#
_entry.id   AF-A0A0Q9L0Q0-F1
#
_cell.length_a   1.000
_cell.length_b   1.000
_cell.length_c   1.000
_cell.angle_alpha   90.00
_cell.angle_beta   90.00
_cell.angle_gamma   90.00
#
_symmetry.space_group_name_H-M   'P 1'
#
loop_
_entity.id
_entity.type
_entity.pdbx_description
1 polymer ?
#
loop_
_entity_poly.entity_id
_entity_poly.type
_entity_poly.pdbx_seq_one_letter_code
_entity_poly.pdbx_strand_id
1 'polypeptide(L)'
;MDAADGDANSNREVIETVTKRIGFGEIVLRPDQGFLLNGKKMKLNGVCEHHDLGALGSAFHKEALRRRFLILKEMGVNAIRTAHNMPAKELMELADEMGMLVVSEAYDMWEDQKRLMITRDFLRIGLLSMFMLFRLSFSF
;
A
#
# COMPACT_ATOMS: atom_id res chain seq x y z
N MET A 1 -66.40 6.08 -10.56
CA MET A 1 -66.06 7.10 -9.54
C MET A 1 -65.16 6.43 -8.51
N ASP A 2 -64.09 5.77 -8.93
CA ASP A 2 -62.85 6.32 -9.53
C ASP A 2 -61.87 6.68 -8.42
N ALA A 3 -61.01 5.72 -8.09
CA ALA A 3 -59.58 5.91 -7.97
C ALA A 3 -58.98 4.53 -7.71
N ALA A 4 -58.65 3.83 -8.79
CA ALA A 4 -57.62 2.80 -8.71
C ALA A 4 -56.33 3.53 -8.38
N ASP A 5 -55.79 3.33 -7.18
CA ASP A 5 -54.41 3.67 -6.86
C ASP A 5 -53.52 2.82 -7.77
N GLY A 6 -53.15 3.43 -8.89
CA GLY A 6 -52.23 2.86 -9.85
C GLY A 6 -50.88 2.70 -9.17
N ASP A 7 -50.55 1.47 -8.80
CA ASP A 7 -49.20 1.05 -8.45
C ASP A 7 -48.30 1.29 -9.66
N ALA A 8 -47.72 2.50 -9.71
CA ALA A 8 -46.69 2.88 -10.67
C ALA A 8 -45.35 2.26 -10.27
N ASN A 9 -45.32 0.94 -10.09
CA ASN A 9 -44.08 0.20 -9.92
C ASN A 9 -43.46 0.00 -11.30
N SER A 10 -42.78 1.05 -11.77
CA SER A 10 -41.93 0.99 -12.96
C SER A 10 -40.93 -0.15 -12.77
N ASN A 11 -41.03 -1.17 -13.62
CA ASN A 11 -40.13 -2.30 -13.74
C ASN A 11 -38.68 -1.80 -13.97
N ARG A 12 -37.93 -1.52 -12.90
CA ARG A 12 -36.55 -1.03 -12.99
C ARG A 12 -35.62 -2.22 -13.20
N GLU A 13 -35.20 -2.39 -14.45
CA GLU A 13 -34.18 -3.36 -14.83
C GLU A 13 -32.81 -2.92 -14.28
N VAL A 14 -32.10 -3.85 -13.62
CA VAL A 14 -30.74 -3.60 -13.13
C VAL A 14 -29.78 -3.56 -14.32
N ILE A 15 -29.17 -2.41 -14.58
CA ILE A 15 -28.26 -2.19 -15.72
C ILE A 15 -26.83 -2.67 -15.40
N GLU A 16 -26.41 -2.59 -14.13
CA GLU A 16 -25.06 -2.93 -13.70
C GLU A 16 -25.03 -3.40 -12.24
N THR A 17 -24.12 -4.34 -11.93
CA THR A 17 -23.81 -4.75 -10.56
C THR A 17 -22.30 -4.81 -10.37
N VAL A 18 -21.81 -4.17 -9.30
CA VAL A 18 -20.37 -4.13 -8.97
C VAL A 18 -20.16 -4.72 -7.58
N THR A 19 -19.30 -5.73 -7.49
CA THR A 19 -18.93 -6.37 -6.23
C THR A 19 -17.55 -5.90 -5.78
N LYS A 20 -17.42 -5.49 -4.52
CA LYS A 20 -16.15 -5.11 -3.91
C LYS A 20 -15.92 -5.90 -2.63
N ARG A 21 -14.72 -6.47 -2.48
CA ARG A 21 -14.25 -7.05 -1.22
C ARG A 21 -13.64 -5.93 -0.38
N ILE A 22 -14.00 -5.86 0.90
CA ILE A 22 -13.45 -4.90 1.85
C ILE A 22 -13.05 -5.62 3.14
N GLY A 23 -11.97 -5.15 3.76
CA GLY A 23 -11.54 -5.59 5.09
C GLY A 23 -11.85 -4.52 6.13
N PHE A 24 -12.22 -4.94 7.33
CA PHE A 24 -12.38 -4.05 8.48
C PHE A 24 -11.18 -4.21 9.41
N GLY A 25 -10.52 -3.11 9.71
CA GLY A 25 -9.40 -3.08 10.63
C GLY A 25 -9.05 -1.66 11.03
N GLU A 26 -8.47 -1.50 12.21
CA GLU A 26 -7.99 -0.23 12.71
C GLU A 26 -6.47 -0.23 12.72
N ILE A 27 -5.88 0.78 12.08
CA ILE A 27 -4.44 1.03 12.11
C ILE A 27 -4.22 2.34 12.85
N VAL A 28 -3.42 2.30 13.91
CA VAL A 28 -3.05 3.48 14.69
C VAL A 28 -1.54 3.59 14.77
N LEU A 29 -1.02 4.75 14.38
CA LEU A 29 0.38 5.13 14.58
C LEU A 29 0.42 6.19 15.68
N ARG A 30 1.01 5.86 16.83
CA ARG A 30 1.20 6.81 17.95
C ARG A 30 2.69 7.06 18.20
N PRO A 31 3.13 8.31 18.42
CA PRO A 31 4.54 8.60 18.69
C PRO A 31 5.12 7.87 19.92
N ASP A 32 4.31 7.68 20.96
CA ASP A 32 4.69 7.05 22.23
C ASP A 32 4.56 5.52 22.22
N GLN A 33 3.59 4.98 21.47
CA GLN A 33 3.30 3.54 21.46
C GLN A 33 3.78 2.80 20.20
N GLY A 34 4.07 3.51 19.11
CA GLY A 34 4.44 2.93 17.82
C GLY A 34 3.22 2.51 16.98
N PHE A 35 3.32 1.38 16.29
CA PHE A 35 2.28 0.84 15.42
C PHE A 35 1.34 -0.11 16.20
N LEU A 36 0.03 0.13 16.07
CA LEU A 36 -1.02 -0.72 16.59
C LEU A 36 -1.94 -1.17 15.45
N LEU A 37 -2.26 -2.45 15.45
CA LEU A 37 -3.25 -3.06 14.56
C LEU A 37 -4.37 -3.65 15.42
N ASN A 38 -5.60 -3.17 15.24
CA ASN A 38 -6.77 -3.58 16.04
C ASN A 38 -6.49 -3.51 17.55
N GLY A 39 -5.91 -2.39 18.01
CA GLY A 39 -5.52 -2.16 19.40
C GLY A 39 -4.30 -2.95 19.90
N LYS A 40 -3.72 -3.86 19.10
CA LYS A 40 -2.54 -4.65 19.49
C LYS A 40 -1.26 -4.00 18.96
N LYS A 41 -0.35 -3.68 19.87
CA LYS A 41 0.98 -3.18 19.54
C LYS A 41 1.80 -4.27 18.85
N MET A 42 2.37 -3.97 17.69
CA MET A 42 3.26 -4.87 16.97
C MET A 42 4.32 -4.10 16.17
N LYS A 43 5.43 -4.76 15.86
CA LYS A 43 6.46 -4.19 14.97
C LYS A 43 6.14 -4.54 13.51
N LEU A 44 6.46 -3.62 12.61
CA LEU A 44 6.43 -3.86 11.17
C LEU A 44 7.73 -4.57 10.77
N ASN A 45 7.64 -5.87 10.54
CA ASN A 45 8.71 -6.66 9.96
C ASN A 45 8.57 -6.55 8.44
N GLY A 46 9.02 -5.43 7.90
CA GLY A 46 8.83 -5.03 6.52
C GLY A 46 9.95 -5.47 5.58
N VAL A 47 9.60 -5.85 4.35
CA VAL A 47 10.55 -5.99 3.23
C VAL A 47 10.17 -5.08 2.07
N CYS A 48 11.16 -4.72 1.23
CA CYS A 48 10.93 -3.99 -0.01
C CYS A 48 10.89 -4.98 -1.18
N GLU A 49 9.83 -4.94 -1.97
CA GLU A 49 9.64 -5.82 -3.12
C GLU A 49 9.62 -5.02 -4.42
N HIS A 50 10.46 -5.45 -5.38
CA HIS A 50 10.33 -5.09 -6.78
C HIS A 50 9.31 -5.98 -7.48
N HIS A 51 8.81 -5.51 -8.63
CA HIS A 51 7.68 -6.13 -9.33
C HIS A 51 8.03 -7.41 -10.11
N ASP A 52 9.31 -7.71 -10.31
CA ASP A 52 9.73 -8.88 -11.08
C ASP A 52 9.54 -10.19 -10.29
N LEU A 53 9.29 -11.27 -11.02
CA LEU A 53 9.06 -12.62 -10.50
C LEU A 53 10.20 -13.57 -10.89
N GLY A 54 11.44 -13.07 -10.86
CA GLY A 54 12.63 -13.85 -11.18
C GLY A 54 12.69 -14.25 -12.65
N ALA A 55 12.67 -15.56 -12.94
CA ALA A 55 12.77 -16.07 -14.32
C ALA A 55 11.60 -15.65 -15.23
N LEU A 56 10.47 -15.25 -14.65
CA LEU A 56 9.32 -14.72 -15.38
C LEU A 56 9.48 -13.24 -15.77
N GLY A 57 10.51 -12.56 -15.25
CA GLY A 57 10.68 -11.13 -15.38
C GLY A 57 9.48 -10.37 -14.82
N SER A 58 9.04 -9.32 -15.53
CA SER A 58 7.90 -8.48 -15.13
C SER A 58 6.53 -9.06 -15.50
N ALA A 59 6.46 -10.23 -16.14
CA ALA A 59 5.18 -10.86 -16.46
C ALA A 59 4.53 -11.34 -15.16
N PHE A 60 3.38 -10.75 -14.81
CA PHE A 60 2.72 -11.02 -13.54
C PHE A 60 2.15 -12.44 -13.49
N HIS A 61 2.45 -13.17 -12.40
CA HIS A 61 1.96 -14.53 -12.18
C HIS A 61 1.59 -14.75 -10.71
N LYS A 62 0.29 -14.87 -10.42
CA LYS A 62 -0.26 -14.90 -9.05
C LYS A 62 0.38 -15.99 -8.17
N GLU A 63 0.54 -17.20 -8.68
CA GLU A 63 1.10 -18.31 -7.89
C GLU A 63 2.59 -18.16 -7.59
N ALA A 64 3.35 -17.48 -8.47
CA ALA A 64 4.76 -17.22 -8.23
C ALA A 64 4.93 -16.19 -7.11
N LEU A 65 4.07 -15.16 -7.11
CA LEU A 65 4.01 -14.19 -6.02
C LEU A 65 3.50 -14.82 -4.72
N ARG A 66 2.49 -15.70 -4.77
CA ARG A 66 1.99 -16.46 -3.60
C ARG A 66 3.11 -17.28 -2.96
N ARG A 67 3.89 -17.99 -3.78
CA ARG A 67 5.06 -18.73 -3.29
C ARG A 67 6.06 -17.80 -2.58
N ARG A 68 6.35 -16.64 -3.17
CA ARG A 68 7.24 -15.64 -2.54
C ARG A 68 6.69 -15.16 -1.19
N PHE A 69 5.40 -14.81 -1.14
CA PHE A 69 4.76 -14.34 0.09
C PHE A 69 4.75 -15.41 1.19
N LEU A 70 4.59 -16.70 0.84
CA LEU A 70 4.70 -17.79 1.81
C LEU A 70 6.10 -17.84 2.43
N ILE A 71 7.14 -17.79 1.61
CA ILE A 71 8.54 -17.78 2.09
C ILE A 71 8.80 -16.56 2.99
N LEU A 72 8.34 -15.37 2.60
CA LEU A 72 8.48 -14.16 3.41
C LEU A 72 7.75 -14.30 4.76
N LYS A 73 6.55 -14.87 4.75
CA LYS A 73 5.75 -15.09 5.95
C LYS A 73 6.39 -16.12 6.88
N GLU A 74 6.97 -17.20 6.33
CA GLU A 74 7.77 -18.17 7.09
C GLU A 74 9.01 -17.52 7.74
N MET A 75 9.60 -16.52 7.08
CA MET A 75 10.67 -15.70 7.64
C MET A 75 10.20 -14.72 8.73
N GLY A 76 8.88 -14.57 8.95
CA GLY A 76 8.29 -13.69 9.96
C GLY A 76 7.99 -12.27 9.48
N VAL A 77 7.97 -12.05 8.16
CA VAL A 77 7.56 -10.79 7.54
C VAL A 77 6.05 -10.60 7.70
N ASN A 78 5.64 -9.37 8.01
CA ASN A 78 4.23 -8.99 8.11
C ASN A 78 3.85 -7.74 7.28
N ALA A 79 4.83 -7.07 6.68
CA ALA A 79 4.61 -5.89 5.88
C ALA A 79 5.46 -5.89 4.59
N ILE A 80 4.93 -5.31 3.52
CA ILE A 80 5.59 -5.19 2.22
C ILE A 80 5.52 -3.73 1.77
N ARG A 81 6.65 -3.19 1.32
CA ARG A 81 6.73 -1.92 0.63
C ARG A 81 6.96 -2.16 -0.86
N THR A 82 6.13 -1.58 -1.73
CA THR A 82 6.21 -1.76 -3.19
C THR A 82 7.20 -0.77 -3.79
N ALA A 83 8.47 -1.16 -3.92
CA ALA A 83 9.53 -0.28 -4.39
C ALA A 83 9.59 -0.29 -5.94
N HIS A 84 9.42 0.82 -6.65
CA HIS A 84 9.01 2.16 -6.25
C HIS A 84 7.91 2.63 -7.23
N ASN A 85 6.93 1.77 -7.41
CA ASN A 85 5.91 1.90 -8.44
C ASN A 85 4.58 1.37 -7.94
N MET A 86 3.50 1.78 -8.60
CA MET A 86 2.18 1.22 -8.31
C MET A 86 2.21 -0.31 -8.50
N PRO A 87 1.75 -1.08 -7.50
CA PRO A 87 1.71 -2.53 -7.59
C PRO A 87 0.59 -3.00 -8.52
N ALA A 88 0.70 -4.25 -8.97
CA ALA A 88 -0.40 -4.95 -9.64
C ALA A 88 -1.59 -5.13 -8.68
N LYS A 89 -2.81 -5.12 -9.22
CA LYS A 89 -4.05 -5.32 -8.44
C LYS A 89 -4.04 -6.66 -7.70
N GLU A 90 -3.54 -7.69 -8.37
CA GLU A 90 -3.45 -9.05 -7.89
C GLU A 90 -2.47 -9.19 -6.71
N LEU A 91 -1.44 -8.33 -6.62
CA LEU A 91 -0.56 -8.25 -5.45
C LEU A 91 -1.34 -7.78 -4.23
N MET A 92 -2.14 -6.73 -4.38
CA MET A 92 -2.98 -6.19 -3.30
C MET A 92 -4.01 -7.21 -2.84
N GLU A 93 -4.72 -7.85 -3.78
CA GLU A 93 -5.69 -8.90 -3.46
C GLU A 93 -5.05 -10.08 -2.73
N LEU A 94 -3.83 -10.46 -3.12
CA LEU A 94 -3.10 -11.53 -2.47
C LEU A 94 -2.58 -11.13 -1.08
N ALA A 95 -2.15 -9.88 -0.91
CA ALA A 95 -1.77 -9.34 0.39
C ALA A 95 -2.96 -9.34 1.36
N ASP A 96 -4.15 -8.95 0.89
CA ASP A 96 -5.41 -9.02 1.65
C ASP A 96 -5.73 -10.47 2.05
N GLU A 97 -5.67 -11.41 1.10
CA GLU A 97 -5.93 -12.84 1.33
C GLU A 97 -4.94 -13.47 2.31
N MET A 98 -3.67 -13.04 2.30
CA MET A 98 -2.60 -13.61 3.12
C MET A 98 -2.36 -12.86 4.43
N GLY A 99 -3.04 -11.72 4.65
CA GLY A 99 -2.89 -10.89 5.85
C GLY A 99 -1.56 -10.15 5.94
N MET A 100 -1.10 -9.58 4.82
CA MET A 100 0.12 -8.76 4.75
C MET A 100 -0.24 -7.28 4.72
N LEU A 101 0.44 -6.47 5.53
CA LEU A 101 0.33 -5.01 5.47
C LEU A 101 1.09 -4.49 4.24
N VAL A 102 0.52 -3.53 3.51
CA VAL A 102 1.16 -2.99 2.31
C VAL A 102 1.36 -1.48 2.42
N VAL A 103 2.59 -1.04 2.13
CA VAL A 103 2.93 0.35 1.88
C VAL A 103 3.08 0.52 0.38
N SER A 104 2.05 1.07 -0.26
CA SER A 104 2.05 1.35 -1.69
C SER A 104 2.79 2.64 -1.98
N GLU A 105 3.87 2.56 -2.74
CA GLU A 105 4.67 3.71 -3.17
C GLU A 105 4.32 4.11 -4.61
N ALA A 106 4.05 5.39 -4.84
CA ALA A 106 3.63 5.89 -6.15
C ALA A 106 4.81 6.25 -7.06
N TYR A 107 5.88 6.84 -6.50
CA TYR A 107 6.94 7.48 -7.27
C TYR A 107 8.31 7.18 -6.68
N ASP A 108 9.27 6.84 -7.55
CA ASP A 108 10.69 6.76 -7.22
C ASP A 108 11.36 8.15 -7.20
N MET A 109 10.81 9.09 -7.98
CA MET A 109 11.32 10.45 -8.17
C MET A 109 10.15 11.43 -8.29
N TRP A 110 10.37 12.69 -7.88
CA TRP A 110 9.40 13.77 -8.06
C TRP A 110 9.80 14.66 -9.25
N GLU A 111 10.36 15.83 -8.98
CA GLU A 111 10.74 16.80 -10.03
C GLU A 111 12.10 16.45 -10.66
N ASP A 112 13.07 16.08 -9.83
CA ASP A 112 14.44 15.81 -10.27
C ASP A 112 14.66 14.34 -10.63
N GLN A 113 15.51 14.12 -11.62
CA GLN A 113 15.95 12.78 -12.02
C GLN A 113 16.91 12.17 -10.98
N LYS A 114 16.92 10.83 -10.92
CA LYS A 114 17.84 10.06 -10.07
C LYS A 114 19.27 10.34 -10.50
N ARG A 115 19.97 11.17 -9.73
CA ARG A 115 21.38 11.50 -9.99
C ARG A 115 22.24 10.31 -9.59
N LEU A 116 22.86 9.65 -10.56
CA LEU A 116 23.94 8.70 -10.27
C LEU A 116 25.06 9.46 -9.56
N MET A 117 25.45 9.02 -8.36
CA MET A 117 26.60 9.54 -7.62
C MET A 117 27.90 9.17 -8.36
N ILE A 118 28.14 9.84 -9.47
CA ILE A 118 29.41 9.89 -10.17
C ILE A 118 29.62 11.37 -10.47
N THR A 119 30.56 11.97 -9.73
CA THR A 119 31.04 13.36 -9.79
C THR A 119 30.35 14.41 -8.90
N ARG A 120 31.18 14.96 -7.98
CA ARG A 120 31.11 16.26 -7.25
C ARG A 120 29.71 16.75 -6.85
N ASP A 121 29.22 16.39 -5.66
CA ASP A 121 28.30 17.25 -4.88
C ASP A 121 28.08 16.75 -3.43
N PHE A 122 29.17 16.40 -2.73
CA PHE A 122 29.11 15.96 -1.33
C PHE A 122 28.63 17.06 -0.36
N LEU A 123 28.68 18.33 -0.77
CA LEU A 123 28.44 19.49 0.09
C LEU A 123 27.00 20.03 0.04
N ARG A 124 26.15 19.64 -0.93
CA ARG A 124 24.79 20.19 -1.05
C ARG A 124 23.67 19.34 -0.44
N ILE A 125 23.82 18.01 -0.41
CA ILE A 125 22.74 17.12 0.05
C ILE A 125 22.77 16.93 1.59
N GLY A 126 23.91 17.14 2.23
CA GLY A 126 24.04 17.07 3.71
C GLY A 126 23.20 18.10 4.48
N LEU A 127 22.86 19.24 3.85
CA LEU A 127 22.02 20.26 4.49
C LEU A 127 20.51 20.00 4.36
N LEU A 128 20.06 19.29 3.31
CA LEU A 128 18.62 19.10 3.08
C LEU A 128 18.03 17.99 3.97
N SER A 129 18.83 16.99 4.35
CA SER A 129 18.40 15.90 5.25
C SER A 129 18.29 16.34 6.73
N MET A 130 18.94 17.45 7.12
CA MET A 130 18.93 17.95 8.51
C MET A 130 17.78 18.92 8.81
N PHE A 131 17.12 19.49 7.79
CA PHE A 131 16.03 20.47 7.99
C PHE A 131 14.66 19.85 8.31
N MET A 132 14.50 18.52 8.23
CA MET A 132 13.25 17.84 8.55
C MET A 132 13.13 17.46 10.05
N LEU A 133 14.13 17.77 10.88
CA LEU A 133 14.19 17.35 12.29
C LEU A 133 14.14 18.48 13.34
N PHE A 134 13.89 19.75 12.97
CA PHE A 134 13.87 20.85 13.96
C PHE A 134 12.82 21.96 13.72
N ARG A 135 11.61 21.62 13.24
CA ARG A 135 10.49 22.58 13.23
C ARG A 135 9.16 21.97 13.67
N LEU A 136 9.20 21.28 14.80
CA LEU A 136 8.06 20.91 15.63
C LEU A 136 8.47 21.00 17.10
N SER A 137 8.83 22.22 17.51
CA SER A 137 8.90 22.64 18.92
C SER A 137 8.80 24.15 18.94
N PHE A 138 7.92 24.65 19.82
CA PHE A 138 7.56 26.05 20.08
C PHE A 138 6.56 26.71 19.13
N SER A 139 5.28 26.59 19.49
CA SER A 139 4.39 27.74 19.73
C SER A 139 3.32 27.33 20.76
N PHE A 140 3.62 27.62 22.03
CA PHE A 140 2.70 28.36 22.88
C PHE A 140 2.92 29.85 22.60
#